data_AF-A0A9W3CTZ9-F1
#
_entry.id   AF-A0A9W3CTZ9-F1
#
_cell.length_a   1.000
_cell.length_b   1.000
_cell.length_c   1.000
_cell.angle_alpha   90.00
_cell.angle_beta   90.00
_cell.angle_gamma   90.00
#
_symmetry.space_group_name_H-M   'P 1'
#
loop_
_entity.id
_entity.type
_entity.pdbx_description
1 polymer ?
#
loop_
_entity_poly.entity_id
_entity_poly.type
_entity_poly.pdbx_seq_one_letter_code
_entity_poly.pdbx_strand_id
1 'polypeptide(L)'
;MNKPPCHIESDGHWKQDNTGKTNLEVRTCGNYIHQKKEKEREREREEMVGVIVDPSFCVRDRVELAIVRDNLASVYGNYVITDVNGNLLFQVKKPGFGFHKQMILLDGFGSPVVTMREKKLSWLEKWKVFRGGSTEESDLLYTLKRSSIFQIPTKLDVFSGLNNEEKTCDFKVIGETGNDRSCVAYAGEYDAIVAKMQHKKHTWRSAFSFSAKDNFLVTVNENVDYAFIASLVVLFDVMDRKLEQPVKAGGDWFESALSGMSFFR
;
A
#
# COMPACT_ATOMS: atom_id res chain seq x y z
N MET A 1 -24.66 8.49 34.28
CA MET A 1 -24.19 7.11 34.05
C MET A 1 -23.38 6.69 35.28
N ASN A 2 -23.78 5.60 35.94
CA ASN A 2 -23.14 5.14 37.18
C ASN A 2 -21.66 4.81 36.95
N LYS A 3 -20.79 5.30 37.83
CA LYS A 3 -19.35 4.98 37.83
C LYS A 3 -19.18 3.45 37.94
N PRO A 4 -18.51 2.77 37.01
CA PRO A 4 -18.30 1.33 37.12
C PRO A 4 -17.37 1.01 38.31
N PRO A 5 -17.44 -0.22 38.87
CA PRO A 5 -16.69 -0.62 40.07
C PRO A 5 -15.21 -0.93 39.76
N CYS A 6 -14.64 -0.31 38.73
CA CYS A 6 -13.29 -0.58 38.22
C CYS A 6 -12.42 0.68 38.41
N HIS A 7 -11.18 0.52 38.90
CA HIS A 7 -10.24 1.62 39.09
C HIS A 7 -9.04 1.48 38.15
N ILE A 8 -8.45 2.62 37.76
CA ILE A 8 -7.25 2.71 36.93
C ILE A 8 -6.06 2.83 37.89
N GLU A 9 -5.09 1.91 37.82
CA GLU A 9 -3.83 2.04 38.57
C GLU A 9 -2.97 3.19 37.98
N SER A 10 -2.03 3.71 38.76
CA SER A 10 -1.18 4.87 38.39
C SER A 10 -0.27 4.62 37.19
N ASP A 11 -0.07 3.36 36.81
CA ASP A 11 0.64 2.88 35.62
C ASP A 11 -0.27 2.73 34.38
N GLY A 12 -1.55 3.09 34.50
CA GLY A 12 -2.53 3.05 33.42
C GLY A 12 -3.18 1.69 33.19
N HIS A 13 -2.84 0.65 33.98
CA HIS A 13 -3.45 -0.67 33.81
C HIS A 13 -4.80 -0.79 34.54
N TRP A 14 -5.78 -1.43 33.88
CA TRP A 14 -7.09 -1.70 34.46
C TRP A 14 -7.04 -2.97 35.30
N LYS A 15 -7.38 -2.86 36.59
CA LYS A 15 -7.47 -4.01 37.49
C LYS A 15 -8.88 -4.20 38.03
N GLN A 16 -9.31 -5.45 38.04
CA GLN A 16 -10.53 -5.88 38.72
C GLN A 16 -10.22 -6.21 40.17
N ASP A 17 -10.68 -5.38 41.10
CA ASP A 17 -10.78 -5.77 42.51
C ASP A 17 -12.12 -6.50 42.71
N ASN A 18 -12.06 -7.78 43.06
CA ASN A 18 -13.24 -8.64 43.22
C ASN A 18 -13.67 -8.79 44.69
N THR A 19 -12.98 -8.14 45.62
CA THR A 19 -13.20 -8.32 47.05
C THR A 19 -14.57 -7.76 47.44
N GLY A 20 -15.45 -8.63 47.95
CA GLY A 20 -16.80 -8.25 48.39
C GLY A 20 -17.82 -7.94 47.29
N LYS A 21 -17.51 -8.21 46.01
CA LYS A 21 -18.40 -7.93 44.87
C LYS A 21 -19.25 -9.12 44.47
N THR A 22 -20.45 -8.84 43.97
CA THR A 22 -21.35 -9.87 43.43
C THR A 22 -20.88 -10.38 42.06
N ASN A 23 -21.28 -11.60 41.69
CA ASN A 23 -20.97 -12.17 40.36
C ASN A 23 -21.43 -11.27 39.19
N LEU A 24 -22.49 -10.49 39.38
CA LEU A 24 -23.00 -9.56 38.38
C LEU A 24 -22.08 -8.35 38.20
N GLU A 25 -21.55 -7.80 39.29
CA GLU A 25 -20.60 -6.66 39.26
C GLU A 25 -19.26 -7.06 38.65
N VAL A 26 -18.78 -8.27 38.93
CA VAL A 26 -17.56 -8.82 38.31
C VAL A 26 -17.74 -8.96 36.80
N ARG A 27 -18.86 -9.53 36.34
CA ARG A 27 -19.15 -9.66 34.90
C ARG A 27 -19.27 -8.29 34.21
N THR A 28 -19.92 -7.33 34.86
CA THR A 28 -20.10 -5.98 34.32
C THR A 28 -18.76 -5.25 34.16
N CYS A 29 -17.85 -5.36 35.14
CA CYS A 29 -16.52 -4.76 35.06
C CYS A 29 -15.64 -5.42 33.99
N GLY A 30 -15.74 -6.74 33.82
CA GLY A 30 -15.03 -7.47 32.77
C GLY A 30 -15.44 -7.04 31.36
N ASN A 31 -16.75 -6.90 31.12
CA ASN A 31 -17.29 -6.39 29.85
C ASN A 31 -16.85 -4.96 29.58
N TYR A 32 -16.83 -4.09 30.60
CA TYR A 32 -16.38 -2.70 30.46
C TYR A 32 -14.90 -2.59 30.10
N ILE A 33 -14.03 -3.36 30.77
CA ILE A 33 -12.59 -3.39 30.46
C ILE A 33 -12.35 -3.93 29.06
N HIS A 34 -13.05 -4.99 28.65
CA HIS A 34 -12.96 -5.54 27.30
C HIS A 34 -13.34 -4.50 26.23
N GLN A 35 -14.51 -3.87 26.36
CA GLN A 35 -14.99 -2.85 25.43
C GLN A 35 -14.03 -1.66 25.35
N LYS A 36 -13.45 -1.23 26.48
CA LYS A 36 -12.50 -0.12 26.49
C LYS A 36 -11.17 -0.48 25.83
N LYS A 37 -10.64 -1.70 26.09
CA LYS A 37 -9.44 -2.20 25.40
C LYS A 37 -9.66 -2.44 23.91
N GLU A 38 -10.87 -2.81 23.49
CA GLU A 38 -11.23 -2.83 22.06
C GLU A 38 -11.22 -1.43 21.47
N LYS A 39 -11.82 -0.46 22.15
CA LYS A 39 -11.88 0.93 21.69
C LYS A 39 -10.51 1.63 21.67
N GLU A 40 -9.62 1.29 22.59
CA GLU A 40 -8.22 1.75 22.60
C GLU A 40 -7.45 1.13 21.43
N ARG A 41 -7.60 -0.18 21.19
CA ARG A 41 -7.00 -0.84 20.01
C ARG A 41 -7.56 -0.32 18.68
N GLU A 42 -8.86 0.01 18.63
CA GLU A 42 -9.48 0.65 17.46
C GLU A 42 -8.90 2.03 17.22
N ARG A 43 -8.72 2.85 18.26
CA ARG A 43 -8.08 4.17 18.16
C ARG A 43 -6.60 4.09 17.77
N GLU A 44 -5.85 3.18 18.38
CA GLU A 44 -4.45 2.93 18.02
C GLU A 44 -4.35 2.44 16.57
N ARG A 45 -5.31 1.62 16.10
CA ARG A 45 -5.39 1.19 14.70
C ARG A 45 -5.80 2.33 13.75
N GLU A 46 -6.68 3.24 14.18
CA GLU A 46 -7.03 4.47 13.46
C GLU A 46 -5.84 5.46 13.40
N GLU A 47 -5.02 5.52 14.44
CA GLU A 47 -3.73 6.25 14.44
C GLU A 47 -2.65 5.54 13.62
N MET A 48 -2.69 4.22 13.52
CA MET A 48 -1.68 3.40 12.83
C MET A 48 -1.73 3.55 11.30
N VAL A 49 -2.88 3.91 10.72
CA VAL A 49 -2.94 4.31 9.30
C VAL A 49 -2.61 5.81 9.19
N GLY A 50 -1.39 6.15 9.60
CA GLY A 50 -0.92 7.53 9.57
C GLY A 50 -0.98 8.13 8.17
N VAL A 51 -1.15 9.44 8.10
CA VAL A 51 -1.07 10.21 6.86
C VAL A 51 0.34 10.05 6.25
N ILE A 52 0.43 9.59 5.00
CA ILE A 52 1.72 9.33 4.33
C ILE A 52 2.11 10.47 3.41
N VAL A 53 1.23 10.86 2.49
CA VAL A 53 1.46 11.94 1.53
C VAL A 53 0.95 13.25 2.11
N ASP A 54 -0.35 13.42 2.27
CA ASP A 54 -0.93 14.68 2.76
C ASP A 54 -2.31 14.46 3.38
N PRO A 55 -2.66 15.15 4.49
CA PRO A 55 -3.96 14.98 5.13
C PRO A 55 -5.15 15.34 4.22
N SER A 56 -4.94 16.20 3.22
CA SER A 56 -5.96 16.53 2.22
C SER A 56 -6.38 15.33 1.36
N PHE A 57 -5.55 14.29 1.28
CA PHE A 57 -5.86 13.03 0.62
C PHE A 57 -6.51 12.00 1.55
N CYS A 58 -6.91 12.39 2.77
CA CYS A 58 -7.62 11.52 3.71
C CYS A 58 -9.07 12.01 3.83
N VAL A 59 -10.02 11.12 3.54
CA VAL A 59 -11.45 11.42 3.65
C VAL A 59 -12.15 10.44 4.56
N ARG A 60 -13.25 10.86 5.18
CA ARG A 60 -13.98 10.06 6.18
C ARG A 60 -14.76 8.89 5.59
N ASP A 61 -15.05 8.95 4.30
CA ASP A 61 -15.79 7.91 3.58
C ASP A 61 -14.83 7.07 2.73
N ARG A 62 -15.30 5.92 2.23
CA ARG A 62 -14.53 5.11 1.28
C ARG A 62 -14.39 5.85 -0.05
N VAL A 63 -13.21 5.76 -0.65
CA VAL A 63 -12.94 6.32 -1.98
C VAL A 63 -12.84 5.19 -2.99
N GLU A 64 -13.54 5.34 -4.11
CA GLU A 64 -13.38 4.46 -5.27
C GLU A 64 -12.61 5.19 -6.38
N LEU A 65 -11.47 4.63 -6.77
CA LEU A 65 -10.61 5.14 -7.83
C LEU A 65 -10.73 4.25 -9.05
N ALA A 66 -10.86 4.85 -10.23
CA ALA A 66 -10.69 4.18 -11.50
C ALA A 66 -9.33 4.53 -12.10
N ILE A 67 -8.47 3.53 -12.26
CA ILE A 67 -7.12 3.67 -12.81
C ILE A 67 -7.11 3.11 -14.22
N VAL A 68 -6.76 3.95 -15.19
CA VAL A 68 -6.64 3.58 -16.60
C VAL A 68 -5.19 3.70 -17.02
N ARG A 69 -4.62 2.59 -17.48
CA ARG A 69 -3.28 2.52 -18.06
C ARG A 69 -3.37 2.61 -19.58
N ASP A 70 -2.54 3.45 -20.19
CA ASP A 70 -2.60 3.68 -21.63
C ASP A 70 -1.91 2.58 -22.45
N ASN A 71 -0.63 2.33 -22.22
CA ASN A 71 0.24 1.54 -23.08
C ASN A 71 0.72 0.29 -22.36
N LEU A 72 0.14 -0.86 -22.73
CA LEU A 72 0.48 -2.15 -22.11
C LEU A 72 1.93 -2.60 -22.36
N ALA A 73 2.55 -2.18 -23.47
CA ALA A 73 3.89 -2.61 -23.86
C ALA A 73 5.01 -1.94 -23.05
N SER A 74 4.76 -0.77 -22.46
CA SER A 74 5.73 -0.08 -21.61
C SER A 74 5.62 -0.59 -20.18
N VAL A 75 6.73 -0.98 -19.53
CA VAL A 75 6.75 -1.33 -18.09
C VAL A 75 6.37 -0.12 -17.25
N TYR A 76 6.97 1.03 -17.54
CA TYR A 76 6.64 2.31 -16.92
C TYR A 76 5.52 2.94 -17.77
N GLY A 77 4.26 2.61 -17.53
CA GLY A 77 3.13 3.16 -18.31
C GLY A 77 2.77 4.60 -17.89
N ASN A 78 1.92 5.28 -18.66
CA ASN A 78 1.21 6.44 -18.13
C ASN A 78 -0.13 5.96 -17.55
N TYR A 79 -0.58 6.64 -16.50
CA TYR A 79 -1.82 6.31 -15.83
C TYR A 79 -2.69 7.56 -15.70
N VAL A 80 -3.99 7.37 -15.84
CA VAL A 80 -5.01 8.35 -15.51
C VAL A 80 -5.83 7.77 -14.37
N ILE A 81 -5.96 8.51 -13.29
CA ILE A 81 -6.68 8.10 -12.09
C ILE A 81 -7.84 9.06 -11.88
N THR A 82 -9.05 8.54 -11.90
CA THR A 82 -10.28 9.31 -11.70
C THR A 82 -11.07 8.80 -10.50
N ASP A 83 -12.01 9.60 -10.02
CA ASP A 83 -13.09 9.07 -9.20
C ASP A 83 -14.09 8.28 -10.06
N VAL A 84 -15.14 7.74 -9.43
CA VAL A 84 -16.23 7.00 -10.09
C VAL A 84 -17.09 7.86 -11.02
N ASN A 85 -17.08 9.18 -10.83
CA ASN A 85 -17.80 10.15 -11.67
C ASN A 85 -16.97 10.55 -12.91
N GLY A 86 -15.71 10.13 -13.00
CA GLY A 86 -14.79 10.47 -14.07
C GLY A 86 -14.03 11.77 -13.85
N ASN A 87 -14.09 12.37 -12.66
CA ASN A 87 -13.29 13.54 -12.31
C ASN A 87 -11.83 13.13 -12.18
N LEU A 88 -10.94 13.88 -12.84
CA LEU A 88 -9.51 13.62 -12.80
C LEU A 88 -8.97 13.91 -11.39
N LEU A 89 -8.38 12.89 -10.76
CA LEU A 89 -7.70 13.02 -9.47
C LEU A 89 -6.19 13.10 -9.68
N PHE A 90 -5.62 12.16 -10.44
CA PHE A 90 -4.19 12.14 -10.71
C PHE A 90 -3.82 11.70 -12.12
N GLN A 91 -2.60 12.04 -12.51
CA GLN A 91 -1.93 11.52 -13.69
C GLN A 91 -0.55 10.99 -13.30
N VAL A 92 -0.14 9.86 -13.87
CA VAL A 92 1.23 9.36 -13.74
C VAL A 92 1.94 9.50 -15.07
N LYS A 93 3.10 10.14 -15.05
CA LYS A 93 3.93 10.37 -16.23
C LYS A 93 5.40 10.05 -15.95
N LYS A 94 6.16 9.78 -17.01
CA LYS A 94 7.63 9.76 -16.94
C LYS A 94 8.19 11.17 -16.99
N PRO A 95 9.23 11.49 -16.23
CA PRO A 95 9.95 12.74 -16.39
C PRO A 95 10.84 12.66 -17.64
N GLY A 96 10.30 13.06 -18.79
CA GLY A 96 11.08 13.36 -20.01
C GLY A 96 12.17 12.36 -20.44
N PHE A 97 13.13 12.85 -21.21
CA PHE A 97 14.25 12.06 -21.73
C PHE A 97 15.36 11.93 -20.66
N GLY A 98 15.92 10.72 -20.45
CA GLY A 98 17.03 10.46 -19.52
C GLY A 98 16.65 9.88 -18.15
N PHE A 99 15.40 10.00 -17.69
CA PHE A 99 14.95 9.44 -16.40
C PHE A 99 14.19 8.12 -16.57
N HIS A 100 14.87 7.11 -17.12
CA HIS A 100 14.25 5.84 -17.55
C HIS A 100 13.69 4.94 -16.43
N LYS A 101 13.78 5.36 -15.16
CA LYS A 101 13.40 4.57 -13.98
C LYS A 101 12.70 5.42 -12.91
N GLN A 102 12.03 6.47 -13.35
CA GLN A 102 11.30 7.40 -12.49
C GLN A 102 9.91 7.65 -13.07
N MET A 103 8.94 7.85 -12.19
CA MET A 103 7.58 8.23 -12.52
C MET A 103 7.13 9.31 -11.54
N ILE A 104 6.27 10.21 -11.97
CA ILE A 104 5.74 11.29 -11.14
C ILE A 104 4.22 11.17 -11.17
N LEU A 105 3.62 11.12 -9.98
CA LEU A 105 2.18 11.29 -9.77
C LEU A 105 1.90 12.79 -9.67
N LEU A 106 1.03 13.28 -10.53
CA LEU A 106 0.60 14.67 -10.63
C LEU A 106 -0.86 14.76 -10.20
N ASP A 107 -1.28 15.85 -9.56
CA ASP A 107 -2.69 16.14 -9.28
C ASP A 107 -3.46 16.54 -10.56
N GLY A 108 -4.76 16.82 -10.42
CA GLY A 108 -5.62 17.27 -11.51
C GLY A 108 -5.21 18.61 -12.15
N PHE A 109 -4.35 19.39 -11.49
CA PHE A 109 -3.80 20.66 -11.98
C PHE A 109 -2.40 20.49 -12.60
N GLY A 110 -1.82 19.29 -12.53
CA GLY A 110 -0.48 19.00 -13.02
C GLY A 110 0.64 19.28 -12.02
N SER A 111 0.33 19.55 -10.75
CA SER A 111 1.33 19.74 -9.70
C SER A 111 1.87 18.38 -9.23
N PRO A 112 3.19 18.24 -9.02
CA PRO A 112 3.76 17.01 -8.47
C PRO A 112 3.25 16.69 -7.06
N VAL A 113 2.69 15.50 -6.88
CA VAL A 113 2.23 14.96 -5.59
C VAL A 113 3.28 14.06 -4.99
N VAL A 114 3.75 13.07 -5.76
CA VAL A 114 4.90 12.22 -5.38
C VAL A 114 5.76 11.84 -6.57
N THR A 115 7.04 11.62 -6.30
CA THR A 115 8.01 11.10 -7.26
C THR A 115 8.45 9.71 -6.85
N MET A 116 8.25 8.74 -7.74
CA MET A 116 8.60 7.33 -7.55
C MET A 116 9.86 7.00 -8.34
N ARG A 117 10.91 6.53 -7.67
CA ARG A 117 12.21 6.24 -8.29
C ARG A 117 12.68 4.82 -7.95
N GLU A 118 13.01 4.07 -8.98
CA GLU A 118 13.58 2.73 -8.80
C GLU A 118 15.06 2.84 -8.45
N LYS A 119 15.47 2.09 -7.42
CA LYS A 119 16.86 1.86 -7.07
C LYS A 119 17.19 0.41 -7.40
N LYS A 120 17.98 0.20 -8.47
CA LYS A 120 18.50 -1.13 -8.78
C LYS A 120 19.62 -1.48 -7.79
N LEU A 121 19.31 -2.35 -6.84
CA LEU A 121 20.31 -3.20 -6.20
C LEU A 121 20.27 -4.55 -6.91
N SER A 122 21.42 -5.22 -7.02
CA SER A 122 21.66 -6.31 -7.98
C SER A 122 20.66 -7.49 -7.95
N TRP A 123 19.82 -7.62 -6.91
CA TRP A 123 18.88 -8.74 -6.75
C TRP A 123 17.50 -8.36 -6.17
N LEU A 124 17.37 -7.21 -5.49
CA LEU A 124 16.09 -6.74 -4.92
C LEU A 124 15.61 -5.51 -5.69
N GLU A 125 14.43 -5.63 -6.29
CA GLU A 125 13.71 -4.47 -6.82
C GLU A 125 13.24 -3.60 -5.65
N LYS A 126 13.81 -2.39 -5.54
CA LYS A 126 13.52 -1.40 -4.51
C LYS A 126 13.04 -0.12 -5.17
N TRP A 127 11.98 0.45 -4.65
CA TRP A 127 11.44 1.74 -5.06
C TRP A 127 11.43 2.70 -3.87
N LYS A 128 11.83 3.95 -4.11
CA LYS A 128 11.69 5.04 -3.15
C LYS A 128 10.65 6.02 -3.67
N VAL A 129 9.83 6.53 -2.76
CA VAL A 129 8.76 7.48 -3.08
C VAL A 129 8.98 8.73 -2.26
N PHE A 130 9.06 9.86 -2.96
CA PHE A 130 9.42 11.16 -2.41
C PHE A 130 8.25 12.14 -2.54
N ARG A 131 8.20 13.11 -1.63
CA ARG A 131 7.21 14.18 -1.63
C ARG A 131 7.40 15.09 -2.85
N GLY A 132 6.28 15.42 -3.51
CA GLY A 132 6.26 16.33 -4.65
C GLY A 132 7.16 15.89 -5.81
N GLY A 133 7.88 16.86 -6.37
CA GLY A 133 8.85 16.65 -7.46
C GLY A 133 10.26 16.30 -7.00
N SER A 134 10.47 16.05 -5.70
CA SER A 134 11.79 15.88 -5.10
C SER A 134 12.35 14.46 -5.32
N THR A 135 13.66 14.32 -5.15
CA THR A 135 14.35 13.04 -4.97
C THR A 135 15.34 13.04 -3.81
N GLU A 136 15.24 14.05 -2.94
CA GLU A 136 16.10 14.20 -1.76
C GLU A 136 15.64 13.26 -0.64
N GLU A 137 16.58 12.72 0.12
CA GLU A 137 16.26 11.78 1.21
C GLU A 137 15.44 12.44 2.34
N SER A 138 15.54 13.76 2.52
CA SER A 138 14.69 14.52 3.45
C SER A 138 13.21 14.51 3.07
N ASP A 139 12.91 14.27 1.79
CA ASP A 139 11.56 14.21 1.24
C ASP A 139 11.08 12.76 1.06
N LEU A 140 11.83 11.76 1.54
CA LEU A 140 11.44 10.35 1.45
C LEU A 140 10.17 10.10 2.28
N LEU A 141 9.11 9.66 1.61
CA LEU A 141 7.85 9.29 2.27
C LEU A 141 7.84 7.82 2.66
N TYR A 142 8.23 6.95 1.73
CA TYR A 142 8.32 5.53 1.98
C TYR A 142 9.20 4.82 0.96
N THR A 143 9.57 3.60 1.33
CA THR A 143 10.31 2.65 0.51
C THR A 143 9.46 1.42 0.29
N LEU A 144 9.39 0.96 -0.96
CA LEU A 144 8.71 -0.26 -1.35
C LEU A 144 9.76 -1.31 -1.78
N LYS A 145 9.64 -2.52 -1.25
CA LYS A 145 10.49 -3.65 -1.61
C LYS A 145 9.64 -4.86 -1.94
N ARG A 146 10.17 -5.75 -2.78
CA ARG A 146 9.61 -7.09 -2.94
C ARG A 146 10.03 -7.98 -1.77
N SER A 147 9.08 -8.67 -1.14
CA SER A 147 9.36 -9.56 0.00
C SER A 147 10.09 -10.83 -0.41
N SER A 148 9.86 -11.32 -1.64
CA SER A 148 10.55 -12.49 -2.19
C SER A 148 10.51 -12.49 -3.72
N ILE A 149 11.61 -12.93 -4.34
CA ILE A 149 11.82 -12.90 -5.80
C ILE A 149 10.96 -13.97 -6.52
N PHE A 150 10.57 -15.05 -5.83
CA PHE A 150 9.94 -16.24 -6.45
C PHE A 150 8.53 -16.55 -5.94
N GLN A 151 7.88 -15.68 -5.16
CA GLN A 151 6.56 -15.97 -4.59
C GLN A 151 5.43 -15.47 -5.49
N ILE A 152 4.55 -16.41 -5.87
CA ILE A 152 3.16 -16.16 -6.23
C ILE A 152 2.34 -16.46 -4.95
N PRO A 153 1.47 -15.55 -4.46
CA PRO A 153 1.18 -14.21 -4.97
C PRO A 153 2.35 -13.23 -4.79
N THR A 154 2.39 -12.17 -5.60
CA THR A 154 3.38 -11.09 -5.45
C THR A 154 3.20 -10.42 -4.09
N LYS A 155 4.27 -10.34 -3.30
CA LYS A 155 4.28 -9.69 -1.98
C LYS A 155 5.26 -8.52 -1.96
N LEU A 156 4.79 -7.37 -1.51
CA LEU A 156 5.57 -6.15 -1.37
C LEU A 156 5.49 -5.65 0.08
N ASP A 157 6.65 -5.28 0.63
CA ASP A 157 6.77 -4.65 1.93
C ASP A 157 6.99 -3.14 1.76
N VAL A 158 6.24 -2.36 2.52
CA VAL A 158 6.33 -0.90 2.56
C VAL A 158 6.93 -0.49 3.89
N PHE A 159 7.96 0.35 3.83
CA PHE A 159 8.64 0.91 4.99
C PHE A 159 8.50 2.42 4.94
N SER A 160 7.97 3.02 6.00
CA SER A 160 7.87 4.46 6.17
C SER A 160 9.24 5.13 6.07
N GLY A 161 9.30 6.36 5.54
CA GLY A 161 10.55 7.14 5.43
C GLY A 161 11.21 7.42 6.79
N LEU A 162 10.44 7.34 7.89
CA LEU A 162 10.95 7.45 9.25
C LEU A 162 11.64 6.17 9.75
N ASN A 163 11.36 5.03 9.10
CA ASN A 163 11.86 3.71 9.46
C ASN A 163 13.17 3.40 8.71
N ASN A 164 14.26 4.02 9.16
CA ASN A 164 15.58 3.88 8.53
C ASN A 164 16.17 2.47 8.62
N GLU A 165 15.75 1.67 9.60
CA GLU A 165 16.27 0.32 9.82
C GLU A 165 15.57 -0.73 8.93
N GLU A 166 14.40 -0.41 8.38
CA GLU A 166 13.60 -1.27 7.50
C GLU A 166 13.35 -2.68 8.10
N LYS A 167 13.22 -2.76 9.44
CA LYS A 167 13.11 -4.03 10.20
C LYS A 167 11.69 -4.60 10.23
N THR A 168 10.69 -3.74 10.41
CA THR A 168 9.26 -4.09 10.43
C THR A 168 8.57 -3.34 9.30
N CYS A 169 7.75 -4.01 8.49
CA CYS A 169 7.00 -3.32 7.44
C CYS A 169 5.79 -2.60 8.04
N ASP A 170 5.60 -1.34 7.64
CA ASP A 170 4.49 -0.50 8.06
C ASP A 170 3.22 -0.82 7.26
N PHE A 171 3.39 -1.25 6.01
CA PHE A 171 2.30 -1.78 5.19
C PHE A 171 2.78 -2.98 4.37
N LYS A 172 1.81 -3.79 3.95
CA LYS A 172 2.03 -4.95 3.10
C LYS A 172 1.05 -4.98 1.93
N VAL A 173 1.54 -5.26 0.74
CA VAL A 173 0.71 -5.43 -0.45
C VAL A 173 0.85 -6.85 -0.93
N ILE A 174 -0.27 -7.58 -1.02
CA ILE A 174 -0.34 -8.90 -1.64
C ILE A 174 -1.17 -8.79 -2.90
N GLY A 175 -0.69 -9.31 -4.02
CA GLY A 175 -1.47 -9.36 -5.24
C GLY A 175 -1.31 -10.61 -6.07
N GLU A 176 -2.38 -10.94 -6.78
CA GLU A 176 -2.43 -11.98 -7.78
C GLU A 176 -1.90 -11.43 -9.11
N THR A 177 -1.03 -12.20 -9.76
CA THR A 177 -0.36 -11.86 -11.03
C THR A 177 -1.09 -12.50 -12.21
N GLY A 178 -0.96 -11.93 -13.41
CA GLY A 178 -1.52 -12.48 -14.66
C GLY A 178 -2.76 -11.73 -15.17
N ASN A 179 -3.70 -12.43 -15.82
CA ASN A 179 -4.87 -11.81 -16.45
C ASN A 179 -5.90 -11.23 -15.47
N ASP A 180 -5.89 -11.71 -14.22
CA ASP A 180 -6.85 -11.36 -13.17
C ASP A 180 -6.17 -10.52 -12.10
N ARG A 181 -5.35 -9.54 -12.51
CA ARG A 181 -4.57 -8.70 -11.58
C ARG A 181 -5.45 -8.15 -10.47
N SER A 182 -5.07 -8.45 -9.25
CA SER A 182 -5.72 -7.91 -8.07
C SER A 182 -4.67 -7.69 -7.00
N CYS A 183 -4.87 -6.73 -6.11
CA CYS A 183 -4.04 -6.63 -4.92
C CYS A 183 -4.84 -6.11 -3.73
N VAL A 184 -4.36 -6.46 -2.53
CA VAL A 184 -4.89 -5.97 -1.26
C VAL A 184 -3.73 -5.36 -0.49
N ALA A 185 -3.92 -4.12 -0.06
CA ALA A 185 -2.99 -3.41 0.79
C ALA A 185 -3.46 -3.50 2.25
N TYR A 186 -2.53 -3.80 3.15
CA TYR A 186 -2.73 -3.95 4.58
C TYR A 186 -1.85 -2.95 5.33
N ALA A 187 -2.36 -2.37 6.41
CA ALA A 187 -1.55 -1.76 7.46
C ALA A 187 -0.90 -2.87 8.31
N GLY A 188 0.35 -2.67 8.69
CA GLY A 188 1.18 -3.64 9.39
C GLY A 188 1.39 -4.94 8.59
N GLU A 189 1.68 -6.01 9.32
CA GLU A 189 1.78 -7.38 8.80
C GLU A 189 0.40 -8.04 8.79
N TYR A 190 -0.54 -7.51 8.00
CA TYR A 190 -1.92 -8.02 7.83
C TYR A 190 -2.96 -7.57 8.86
N ASP A 191 -2.71 -6.51 9.62
CA ASP A 191 -3.61 -6.10 10.69
C ASP A 191 -4.96 -5.59 10.16
N ALA A 192 -4.92 -4.65 9.21
CA ALA A 192 -6.12 -4.02 8.68
C ALA A 192 -6.00 -3.80 7.18
N ILE A 193 -7.05 -4.15 6.43
CA ILE A 193 -7.11 -3.82 5.00
C ILE A 193 -7.28 -2.31 4.86
N VAL A 194 -6.41 -1.66 4.09
CA VAL A 194 -6.48 -0.23 3.79
C VAL A 194 -6.95 0.05 2.37
N ALA A 195 -6.71 -0.88 1.44
CA ALA A 195 -7.25 -0.80 0.09
C ALA A 195 -7.35 -2.17 -0.61
N LYS A 196 -8.21 -2.23 -1.63
CA LYS A 196 -8.35 -3.36 -2.54
C LYS A 196 -8.37 -2.88 -3.98
N MET A 197 -7.58 -3.51 -4.84
CA MET A 197 -7.56 -3.29 -6.28
C MET A 197 -8.06 -4.54 -7.01
N GLN A 198 -8.90 -4.33 -8.00
CA GLN A 198 -9.45 -5.39 -8.84
C GLN A 198 -9.35 -5.00 -10.31
N HIS A 199 -8.89 -5.92 -11.16
CA HIS A 199 -8.94 -5.74 -12.60
C HIS A 199 -10.39 -5.76 -13.10
N LYS A 200 -10.79 -4.71 -13.82
CA LYS A 200 -12.12 -4.61 -14.40
C LYS A 200 -12.11 -5.26 -15.78
N LYS A 201 -12.51 -6.54 -15.84
CA LYS A 201 -12.71 -7.25 -17.12
C LYS A 201 -13.81 -6.56 -17.93
N HIS A 202 -13.42 -5.91 -19.03
CA HIS A 202 -14.27 -5.42 -20.12
C HIS A 202 -15.57 -4.68 -19.74
N THR A 203 -15.48 -3.34 -19.61
CA THR A 203 -16.60 -2.48 -20.02
C THR A 203 -16.46 -2.18 -21.51
N TRP A 204 -17.36 -2.76 -22.32
CA TRP A 204 -17.65 -2.60 -23.74
C TRP A 204 -17.47 -1.20 -24.41
N ARG A 205 -17.15 -0.14 -23.66
CA ARG A 205 -16.77 1.18 -24.19
C ARG A 205 -15.35 1.24 -24.78
N SER A 206 -14.53 0.20 -24.66
CA SER A 206 -13.16 0.16 -25.21
C SER A 206 -13.04 -0.51 -26.58
N ALA A 207 -14.12 -1.05 -27.16
CA ALA A 207 -14.09 -1.73 -28.46
C ALA A 207 -13.74 -0.80 -29.65
N PHE A 208 -13.67 0.51 -29.44
CA PHE A 208 -13.34 1.51 -30.47
C PHE A 208 -11.97 2.18 -30.31
N SER A 209 -11.13 1.73 -29.36
CA SER A 209 -9.80 2.29 -29.14
C SER A 209 -8.73 1.31 -29.62
N PHE A 210 -7.97 1.68 -30.66
CA PHE A 210 -6.85 0.94 -31.27
C PHE A 210 -5.64 0.69 -30.32
N SER A 211 -5.77 0.99 -29.03
CA SER A 211 -4.74 0.79 -28.01
C SER A 211 -5.35 0.02 -26.85
N ALA A 212 -4.82 -1.17 -26.56
CA ALA A 212 -5.23 -1.98 -25.42
C ALA A 212 -4.95 -1.20 -24.14
N LYS A 213 -5.97 -0.99 -23.30
CA LYS A 213 -5.87 -0.29 -22.01
C LYS A 213 -6.29 -1.23 -20.90
N ASP A 214 -5.53 -1.24 -19.80
CA ASP A 214 -5.89 -1.96 -18.59
C ASP A 214 -6.62 -1.02 -17.64
N ASN A 215 -7.69 -1.52 -17.03
CA ASN A 215 -8.56 -0.74 -16.15
C ASN A 215 -8.64 -1.43 -14.79
N PHE A 216 -8.33 -0.69 -13.74
CA PHE A 216 -8.41 -1.17 -12.37
C PHE A 216 -9.42 -0.34 -11.60
N LEU A 217 -10.20 -1.01 -10.76
CA LEU A 217 -11.00 -0.35 -9.73
C LEU A 217 -10.26 -0.54 -8.41
N VAL A 218 -10.09 0.55 -7.67
CA VAL A 218 -9.45 0.53 -6.35
C VAL A 218 -10.42 1.10 -5.32
N THR A 219 -10.72 0.32 -4.30
CA THR A 219 -11.47 0.78 -3.13
C THR A 219 -10.48 1.09 -2.02
N VAL A 220 -10.47 2.34 -1.57
CA VAL A 220 -9.67 2.86 -0.45
C VAL A 220 -10.58 3.01 0.76
N ASN A 221 -10.15 2.51 1.91
CA ASN A 221 -10.92 2.62 3.14
C ASN A 221 -10.90 4.05 3.71
N GLU A 222 -11.81 4.29 4.64
CA GLU A 222 -11.97 5.56 5.36
C GLU A 222 -10.68 5.97 6.06
N ASN A 223 -10.38 7.27 6.06
CA ASN A 223 -9.21 7.90 6.67
C ASN A 223 -7.85 7.41 6.15
N VAL A 224 -7.83 6.66 5.03
CA VAL A 224 -6.60 6.25 4.36
C VAL A 224 -6.22 7.29 3.29
N ASP A 225 -4.94 7.62 3.22
CA ASP A 225 -4.38 8.51 2.20
C ASP A 225 -4.51 7.88 0.79
N TYR A 226 -5.43 8.40 -0.02
CA TYR A 226 -5.69 7.83 -1.34
C TYR A 226 -4.62 8.17 -2.38
N ALA A 227 -3.76 9.18 -2.15
CA ALA A 227 -2.60 9.44 -3.00
C ALA A 227 -1.50 8.40 -2.76
N PHE A 228 -1.28 8.01 -1.51
CA PHE A 228 -0.41 6.89 -1.13
C PHE A 228 -0.89 5.57 -1.76
N ILE A 229 -2.19 5.26 -1.67
CA ILE A 229 -2.71 4.05 -2.30
C ILE A 229 -2.56 4.09 -3.82
N ALA A 230 -2.82 5.24 -4.45
CA ALA A 230 -2.64 5.40 -5.89
C ALA A 230 -1.20 5.10 -6.31
N SER A 231 -0.18 5.62 -5.61
CA SER A 231 1.22 5.33 -5.91
C SER A 231 1.60 3.87 -5.62
N LEU A 232 1.04 3.24 -4.58
CA LEU A 232 1.24 1.81 -4.33
C LEU A 232 0.71 0.93 -5.46
N VAL A 233 -0.51 1.18 -5.95
CA VAL A 233 -1.12 0.39 -7.02
C VAL A 233 -0.33 0.54 -8.32
N VAL A 234 0.12 1.75 -8.64
CA VAL A 234 0.97 2.02 -9.80
C VAL A 234 2.28 1.25 -9.70
N LEU A 235 2.95 1.27 -8.54
CA LEU A 235 4.18 0.53 -8.33
C LEU A 235 3.98 -0.98 -8.39
N PHE A 236 2.88 -1.48 -7.81
CA PHE A 236 2.50 -2.89 -7.92
C PHE A 236 2.36 -3.31 -9.39
N ASP A 237 1.61 -2.57 -10.22
CA ASP A 237 1.45 -2.89 -11.65
C ASP A 237 2.79 -2.88 -12.41
N VAL A 238 3.67 -1.91 -12.11
CA VAL A 238 5.00 -1.83 -12.71
C VAL A 238 5.87 -3.02 -12.32
N MET A 239 5.89 -3.38 -11.03
CA MET A 239 6.68 -4.49 -10.51
C MET A 239 6.15 -5.85 -10.98
N ASP A 240 4.83 -6.00 -11.07
CA ASP A 240 4.15 -7.21 -11.54
C ASP A 240 4.49 -7.49 -13.01
N ARG A 241 4.36 -6.49 -13.89
CA ARG A 241 4.69 -6.65 -15.32
C ARG A 241 6.16 -6.90 -15.61
N LYS A 242 7.07 -6.45 -14.73
CA LYS A 242 8.49 -6.82 -14.86
C LYS A 242 8.74 -8.30 -14.65
N LEU A 243 7.91 -8.99 -13.85
CA LEU A 243 7.97 -10.44 -13.71
C LEU A 243 7.47 -11.17 -14.97
N GLU A 244 6.48 -10.60 -15.65
CA GLU A 244 5.89 -11.19 -16.86
C GLU A 244 6.78 -11.03 -18.11
N GLN A 245 7.80 -10.16 -18.09
CA GLN A 245 8.70 -10.05 -19.23
C GLN A 245 9.58 -11.30 -19.36
N PRO A 246 9.64 -11.94 -20.56
CA PRO A 246 10.55 -13.06 -20.76
C PRO A 246 11.97 -12.59 -20.48
N VAL A 247 12.66 -13.31 -19.60
CA VAL A 247 14.10 -13.19 -19.42
C VAL A 247 14.71 -13.27 -20.80
N LYS A 248 15.30 -12.18 -21.29
CA LYS A 248 16.10 -12.23 -22.51
C LYS A 248 17.17 -13.29 -22.26
N ALA A 249 17.12 -14.39 -23.00
CA ALA A 249 18.16 -15.42 -22.97
C ALA A 249 19.49 -14.73 -23.25
N GLY A 250 20.31 -14.61 -22.21
CA GLY A 250 21.50 -13.76 -22.22
C GLY A 250 22.11 -13.63 -20.84
N GLY A 251 22.64 -14.74 -20.32
CA GLY A 251 23.62 -14.77 -19.24
C GLY A 251 23.18 -15.54 -17.99
N ASP A 252 23.62 -16.79 -17.85
CA ASP A 252 24.16 -17.52 -16.68
C ASP A 252 23.73 -17.16 -15.23
N TRP A 253 22.58 -16.52 -15.00
CA TRP A 253 22.12 -16.21 -13.65
C TRP A 253 21.28 -17.34 -13.03
N PHE A 254 20.72 -18.23 -13.86
CA PHE A 254 19.87 -19.35 -13.42
C PHE A 254 20.68 -20.39 -12.61
N GLU A 255 21.92 -20.68 -13.03
CA GLU A 255 22.86 -21.56 -12.32
C GLU A 255 23.38 -20.91 -11.01
N SER A 256 23.63 -19.61 -11.03
CA SER A 256 24.09 -18.87 -9.83
C SER A 256 23.04 -18.83 -8.71
N ALA A 257 21.75 -18.78 -9.08
CA ALA A 257 20.65 -18.80 -8.12
C ALA A 257 20.45 -20.18 -7.46
N LEU A 258 20.67 -21.27 -8.19
CA LEU A 258 20.57 -22.63 -7.65
C LEU A 258 21.82 -23.02 -6.85
N SER A 259 23.01 -22.55 -7.26
CA SER A 259 24.26 -22.82 -6.55
C SER A 259 24.29 -22.18 -5.15
N GLY A 260 23.77 -20.95 -5.01
CA GLY A 260 23.73 -20.23 -3.74
C GLY A 260 22.73 -20.77 -2.70
N MET A 261 21.76 -21.59 -3.11
CA MET A 261 20.78 -22.22 -2.21
C MET A 261 21.27 -23.54 -1.58
N SER A 262 22.50 -23.97 -1.89
CA SER A 262 23.08 -25.20 -1.32
C SER A 262 23.77 -25.01 0.04
N PHE A 263 23.83 -23.80 0.58
CA PHE A 263 24.50 -23.48 1.85
C PHE A 263 23.52 -23.05 2.96
N PHE A 264 22.49 -23.84 3.23
CA PHE A 264 21.86 -23.89 4.55
C PHE A 264 21.33 -25.30 4.79
N ARG A 265 22.17 -26.16 5.37
CA ARG A 265 21.77 -27.33 6.14
C ARG A 265 22.43 -27.25 7.50
#